data_AF-X0SG76-F1
#
_entry.id   AF-X0SG76-F1
#
_cell.length_a   1.000
_cell.length_b   1.000
_cell.length_c   1.000
_cell.angle_alpha   90.00
_cell.angle_beta   90.00
_cell.angle_gamma   90.00
#
_symmetry.space_group_name_H-M   'P 1'
#
loop_
_entity.id
_entity.type
_entity.pdbx_description
1 polymer ?
#
loop_
_entity_poly.entity_id
_entity_poly.type
_entity_poly.pdbx_seq_one_letter_code
_entity_poly.pdbx_strand_id
1 'polypeptide(L)'
;MSLADANLVGWLTRYHLLMSMTAQKKDISDPEVVTIFANLVGNVTHLNHLYVLTVADMNATNPQLWNSWRATLMKQLYSQTRRILRADIDAPTNRQDMISATRTQALAMLDNVNNQHMNRDEVLRLWDDLGDEYFLREIPEDILWHTEAILNHPPIGLASNADSPPLVVLREHRELALDAVQVFVYTQDQTNLFAVTMAVFDQMNLDVLDARIITATRDFALDSYVLLDPVAHYWSMRTVNKSSNSA
;
A
#
# COMPACT_ATOMS: atom_id res chain seq x y z
N MET A 1 -9.92 16.00 -5.48
CA MET A 1 -10.17 14.57 -5.66
C MET A 1 -9.39 14.15 -6.89
N SER A 2 -8.47 13.21 -6.76
CA SER A 2 -7.67 12.75 -7.90
C SER A 2 -8.57 12.01 -8.90
N LEU A 3 -8.13 11.87 -10.16
CA LEU A 3 -8.87 11.06 -11.15
C LEU A 3 -8.96 9.59 -10.71
N ALA A 4 -7.92 9.09 -10.02
CA ALA A 4 -7.90 7.76 -9.45
C ALA A 4 -8.96 7.59 -8.35
N ASP A 5 -9.08 8.56 -7.44
CA ASP A 5 -10.10 8.57 -6.39
C ASP A 5 -11.50 8.59 -7.01
N ALA A 6 -11.71 9.42 -8.04
CA ALA A 6 -12.98 9.51 -8.75
C ALA A 6 -13.39 8.18 -9.39
N ASN A 7 -12.43 7.51 -10.02
CA ASN A 7 -12.65 6.19 -10.62
C ASN A 7 -12.93 5.13 -9.58
N LEU A 8 -12.19 5.13 -8.46
CA LEU A 8 -12.41 4.20 -7.35
C LEU A 8 -13.80 4.39 -6.73
N VAL A 9 -14.20 5.63 -6.43
CA VAL A 9 -15.53 5.95 -5.89
C VAL A 9 -16.63 5.55 -6.88
N GLY A 10 -16.45 5.84 -8.17
CA GLY A 10 -17.40 5.43 -9.21
C GLY A 10 -17.53 3.91 -9.31
N TRP A 11 -16.41 3.19 -9.24
CA TRP A 11 -16.39 1.74 -9.22
C TRP A 11 -17.08 1.17 -7.98
N LEU A 12 -16.77 1.69 -6.79
CA LEU A 12 -17.41 1.28 -5.53
C LEU A 12 -18.92 1.51 -5.58
N THR A 13 -19.36 2.67 -6.05
CA THR A 13 -20.79 2.98 -6.20
C THR A 13 -21.47 1.99 -7.14
N ARG A 14 -20.82 1.60 -8.24
CA ARG A 14 -21.36 0.62 -9.19
C ARG A 14 -21.44 -0.79 -8.62
N TYR A 15 -20.46 -1.19 -7.80
CA TYR A 15 -20.29 -2.59 -7.35
C TYR A 15 -20.55 -2.82 -5.86
N HIS A 16 -21.00 -1.83 -5.08
CA HIS A 16 -21.14 -1.93 -3.62
C HIS A 16 -21.98 -3.13 -3.13
N LEU A 17 -22.95 -3.63 -3.91
CA LEU A 17 -23.74 -4.82 -3.57
C LEU A 17 -23.12 -6.14 -4.03
N LEU A 18 -22.05 -6.12 -4.83
CA LEU A 18 -21.49 -7.31 -5.45
C LEU A 18 -21.06 -8.32 -4.40
N MET A 19 -20.37 -7.86 -3.36
CA MET A 19 -19.85 -8.73 -2.30
C MET A 19 -20.98 -9.31 -1.46
N SER A 20 -21.90 -8.48 -0.97
CA SER A 20 -23.05 -8.94 -0.17
C SER A 20 -23.94 -9.92 -0.94
N MET A 21 -24.23 -9.64 -2.22
CA MET A 21 -25.04 -10.52 -3.06
C MET A 21 -24.33 -11.85 -3.35
N THR A 22 -23.04 -11.81 -3.67
CA THR A 22 -22.28 -13.03 -3.95
C THR A 22 -22.25 -13.94 -2.74
N ALA A 23 -21.88 -13.44 -1.57
CA ALA A 23 -21.78 -14.27 -0.37
C ALA A 23 -23.11 -14.79 0.17
N GLN A 24 -24.23 -14.13 -0.13
CA GLN A 24 -25.54 -14.54 0.37
C GLN A 24 -26.33 -15.40 -0.62
N LYS A 25 -26.14 -15.20 -1.93
CA LYS A 25 -26.99 -15.81 -2.98
C LYS A 25 -26.25 -16.83 -3.85
N LYS A 26 -24.95 -17.01 -3.66
CA LYS A 26 -24.13 -17.97 -4.43
C LYS A 26 -23.45 -18.96 -3.48
N ASP A 27 -23.07 -20.10 -4.03
CA ASP A 27 -22.23 -21.05 -3.31
C ASP A 27 -20.77 -20.60 -3.35
N ILE A 28 -20.32 -19.96 -2.26
CA ILE A 28 -18.93 -19.49 -2.13
C ILE A 28 -17.94 -20.59 -1.75
N SER A 29 -18.36 -21.85 -1.73
CA SER A 29 -17.45 -23.00 -1.67
C SER A 29 -17.04 -23.46 -3.07
N ASP A 30 -17.80 -23.08 -4.11
CA ASP A 30 -17.50 -23.35 -5.51
C ASP A 30 -16.35 -22.44 -6.01
N PRO A 31 -15.19 -23.00 -6.40
CA PRO A 31 -14.08 -22.23 -6.93
C PRO A 31 -14.43 -21.38 -8.16
N GLU A 32 -15.39 -21.80 -8.98
CA GLU A 32 -15.81 -21.06 -10.18
C GLU A 32 -16.51 -19.75 -9.79
N VAL A 33 -17.41 -19.78 -8.80
CA VAL A 33 -18.08 -18.59 -8.25
C VAL A 33 -17.05 -17.58 -7.73
N VAL A 34 -16.06 -18.07 -6.99
CA VAL A 34 -15.01 -17.23 -6.39
C VAL A 34 -14.11 -16.63 -7.47
N THR A 35 -13.82 -17.40 -8.54
CA THR A 35 -13.02 -16.93 -9.68
C THR A 35 -13.76 -15.87 -10.48
N ILE A 36 -15.04 -16.05 -10.77
CA ILE A 36 -15.88 -15.04 -11.44
C ILE A 36 -15.92 -13.76 -10.61
N PHE A 37 -16.10 -13.88 -9.29
CA PHE A 37 -16.07 -12.74 -8.39
C PHE A 37 -14.69 -12.06 -8.38
N ALA A 38 -13.59 -12.82 -8.34
CA ALA A 38 -12.23 -12.30 -8.41
C ALA A 38 -12.02 -11.49 -9.71
N ASN A 39 -12.44 -12.01 -10.86
CA ASN A 39 -12.31 -11.33 -12.15
C ASN A 39 -13.11 -10.02 -12.20
N LEU A 40 -14.30 -9.97 -11.58
CA LEU A 40 -15.11 -8.75 -11.49
C LEU A 40 -14.49 -7.70 -10.55
N VAL A 41 -13.85 -8.16 -9.48
CA VAL A 41 -13.17 -7.29 -8.51
C VAL A 41 -11.84 -6.76 -9.07
N GLY A 42 -11.12 -7.59 -9.81
CA GLY A 42 -9.92 -7.25 -10.59
C GLY A 42 -8.63 -7.17 -9.78
N ASN A 43 -8.64 -6.55 -8.60
CA ASN A 43 -7.42 -6.41 -7.78
C ASN A 43 -7.70 -6.37 -6.26
N VAL A 44 -6.65 -6.52 -5.46
CA VAL A 44 -6.75 -6.57 -3.99
C VAL A 44 -7.20 -5.24 -3.39
N THR A 45 -6.85 -4.10 -4.00
CA THR A 45 -7.28 -2.77 -3.54
C THR A 45 -8.80 -2.62 -3.62
N HIS A 46 -9.40 -2.98 -4.76
CA HIS A 46 -10.85 -3.04 -4.94
C HIS A 46 -11.51 -4.02 -3.97
N LEU A 47 -10.92 -5.21 -3.77
CA LEU A 47 -11.43 -6.19 -2.82
C LEU A 47 -11.49 -5.64 -1.38
N ASN A 48 -10.43 -4.95 -0.95
CA ASN A 48 -10.35 -4.34 0.39
C ASN A 48 -11.42 -3.27 0.58
N HIS A 49 -11.51 -2.33 -0.37
CA HIS A 49 -12.50 -1.25 -0.31
C HIS A 49 -13.93 -1.78 -0.34
N LEU A 50 -14.21 -2.76 -1.22
CA LEU A 50 -15.52 -3.38 -1.32
C LEU A 50 -15.91 -4.10 -0.03
N TYR A 51 -14.97 -4.80 0.62
CA TYR A 51 -15.20 -5.44 1.91
C TYR A 51 -15.58 -4.45 2.99
N VAL A 52 -14.75 -3.42 3.21
CA VAL A 52 -14.99 -2.41 4.26
C VAL A 52 -16.30 -1.67 4.00
N LEU A 53 -16.56 -1.25 2.76
CA LEU A 53 -17.81 -0.60 2.37
C LEU A 53 -19.02 -1.50 2.67
N THR A 54 -18.94 -2.79 2.33
CA THR A 54 -20.04 -3.74 2.58
C THR A 54 -20.31 -3.90 4.08
N VAL A 55 -19.27 -3.99 4.90
CA VAL A 55 -19.42 -4.10 6.36
C VAL A 55 -20.01 -2.82 6.94
N ALA A 56 -19.55 -1.66 6.49
CA ALA A 56 -20.08 -0.36 6.92
C ALA A 56 -21.55 -0.21 6.54
N ASP A 57 -21.93 -0.52 5.30
CA ASP A 57 -23.30 -0.46 4.79
C ASP A 57 -24.25 -1.38 5.57
N MET A 58 -23.86 -2.64 5.82
CA MET A 58 -24.67 -3.57 6.61
C MET A 58 -24.89 -3.08 8.04
N ASN A 59 -23.84 -2.56 8.69
CA ASN A 59 -23.96 -2.04 10.06
C ASN A 59 -24.78 -0.74 10.13
N ALA A 60 -24.68 0.12 9.12
CA ALA A 60 -25.41 1.39 9.07
C ALA A 60 -26.90 1.20 8.75
N THR A 61 -27.24 0.27 7.86
CA THR A 61 -28.62 0.06 7.38
C THR A 61 -29.45 -0.80 8.33
N ASN A 62 -28.89 -1.90 8.84
CA ASN A 62 -29.55 -2.73 9.84
C ASN A 62 -28.51 -3.57 10.59
N PRO A 63 -28.12 -3.18 11.82
CA PRO A 63 -27.11 -3.88 12.61
C PRO A 63 -27.43 -5.36 12.86
N GLN A 64 -28.71 -5.76 12.85
CA GLN A 64 -29.10 -7.17 13.00
C GLN A 64 -28.75 -8.01 11.76
N LEU A 65 -28.49 -7.36 10.62
CA LEU A 65 -28.02 -8.06 9.43
C LEU A 65 -26.59 -8.58 9.61
N TRP A 66 -25.76 -7.91 10.40
CA TRP A 66 -24.39 -8.34 10.65
C TRP A 66 -24.32 -9.31 11.83
N ASN A 67 -24.28 -10.61 11.55
CA ASN A 67 -24.15 -11.66 12.56
C ASN A 67 -22.96 -12.58 12.27
N SER A 68 -22.60 -13.43 13.25
CA SER A 68 -21.42 -14.31 13.19
C SER A 68 -21.38 -15.18 11.94
N TRP A 69 -22.54 -15.65 11.46
CA TRP A 69 -22.63 -16.49 10.27
C TRP A 69 -22.33 -15.69 8.98
N ARG A 70 -22.95 -14.53 8.79
CA ARG A 70 -22.67 -13.66 7.63
C ARG A 70 -21.23 -13.13 7.62
N ALA A 71 -20.71 -12.79 8.80
CA ALA A 71 -19.30 -12.42 8.93
C ALA A 71 -18.37 -13.55 8.45
N THR A 72 -18.74 -14.81 8.72
CA THR A 72 -17.97 -15.98 8.27
C THR A 72 -18.02 -16.12 6.74
N LEU A 73 -19.19 -16.01 6.12
CA LEU A 73 -19.33 -16.06 4.66
C LEU A 73 -18.53 -14.95 3.97
N MET A 74 -18.58 -13.74 4.51
CA MET A 74 -17.81 -12.60 3.98
C MET A 74 -16.31 -12.81 4.09
N LYS A 75 -15.83 -13.28 5.25
CA LYS A 75 -14.41 -13.58 5.46
C LYS A 75 -13.94 -14.72 4.56
N GLN A 76 -14.76 -15.74 4.33
CA GLN A 76 -14.46 -16.84 3.44
C GLN A 76 -14.29 -16.34 2.00
N LEU A 77 -15.28 -15.63 1.46
CA LEU A 77 -15.22 -15.07 0.11
C LEU A 77 -14.00 -14.17 -0.05
N TYR A 78 -13.81 -13.22 0.87
CA TYR A 78 -12.64 -12.33 0.88
C TYR A 78 -11.32 -13.10 0.83
N SER A 79 -11.14 -14.09 1.73
CA SER A 79 -9.89 -14.82 1.86
C SER A 79 -9.57 -15.65 0.62
N GLN A 80 -10.58 -16.29 0.02
CA GLN A 80 -10.40 -17.10 -1.18
C GLN A 80 -10.14 -16.21 -2.42
N THR A 81 -10.92 -15.14 -2.59
CA THR A 81 -10.70 -14.18 -3.68
C THR A 81 -9.32 -13.52 -3.59
N ARG A 82 -8.88 -13.14 -2.38
CA ARG A 82 -7.55 -12.55 -2.17
C ARG A 82 -6.42 -13.50 -2.56
N ARG A 83 -6.59 -14.81 -2.37
CA ARG A 83 -5.62 -15.82 -2.82
C ARG A 83 -5.53 -15.87 -4.35
N ILE A 84 -6.67 -15.88 -5.03
CA ILE A 84 -6.73 -15.87 -6.50
C ILE A 84 -6.10 -14.60 -7.04
N LEU A 85 -6.48 -13.43 -6.53
CA LEU A 85 -5.96 -12.15 -6.99
C LEU A 85 -4.46 -12.00 -6.73
N ARG A 86 -3.93 -12.56 -5.64
CA ARG A 86 -2.48 -12.58 -5.41
C ARG A 86 -1.75 -13.51 -6.38
N ALA A 87 -2.30 -14.70 -6.64
CA ALA A 87 -1.73 -15.60 -7.63
C ALA A 87 -1.76 -15.03 -9.05
N ASP A 88 -2.77 -14.19 -9.37
CA ASP A 88 -2.87 -13.50 -10.66
C ASP A 88 -1.93 -12.29 -10.76
N ILE A 89 -1.64 -11.58 -9.66
CA ILE A 89 -0.56 -10.58 -9.60
C ILE A 89 0.80 -11.25 -9.88
N ASP A 90 1.00 -12.48 -9.38
CA ASP A 90 2.21 -13.25 -9.64
C ASP A 90 2.26 -13.83 -11.09
N ALA A 91 1.15 -13.74 -11.85
CA ALA A 91 1.13 -14.19 -13.24
C ALA A 91 2.01 -13.28 -14.13
N PRO A 92 2.89 -13.85 -14.99
CA PRO A 92 3.89 -13.06 -15.72
C PRO A 92 3.33 -11.89 -16.53
N THR A 93 2.16 -12.07 -17.17
CA THR A 93 1.53 -11.04 -18.01
C THR A 93 1.00 -9.88 -17.18
N ASN A 94 0.24 -10.16 -16.10
CA ASN A 94 -0.35 -9.13 -15.24
C ASN A 94 0.75 -8.38 -14.46
N ARG A 95 1.77 -9.09 -14.02
CA ARG A 95 2.96 -8.50 -13.40
C ARG A 95 3.64 -7.47 -14.29
N GLN A 96 3.88 -7.80 -15.56
CA GLN A 96 4.54 -6.88 -16.50
C GLN A 96 3.64 -5.67 -16.82
N ASP A 97 2.33 -5.87 -16.94
CA ASP A 97 1.37 -4.80 -17.16
C ASP A 97 1.33 -3.83 -15.96
N MET A 98 1.35 -4.35 -14.73
CA MET A 98 1.41 -3.54 -13.51
C MET A 98 2.70 -2.73 -13.42
N ILE A 99 3.87 -3.37 -13.63
CA ILE A 99 5.16 -2.66 -13.65
C ILE A 99 5.14 -1.54 -14.69
N SER A 100 4.63 -1.83 -15.90
CA SER A 100 4.55 -0.86 -16.99
C SER A 100 3.60 0.30 -16.66
N ALA A 101 2.46 0.00 -16.03
CA ALA A 101 1.49 1.01 -15.60
C ALA A 101 2.09 1.92 -14.50
N THR A 102 2.71 1.35 -13.46
CA THR A 102 3.36 2.10 -12.39
C THR A 102 4.50 2.97 -12.93
N ARG A 103 5.40 2.40 -13.77
CA ARG A 103 6.48 3.17 -14.44
C ARG A 103 5.90 4.32 -15.25
N THR A 104 4.85 4.09 -16.03
CA THR A 104 4.22 5.12 -16.86
C THR A 104 3.65 6.26 -15.99
N GLN A 105 2.99 5.93 -14.89
CA GLN A 105 2.46 6.94 -13.96
C GLN A 105 3.57 7.71 -13.27
N ALA A 106 4.62 7.03 -12.80
CA ALA A 106 5.78 7.68 -12.19
C ALA A 106 6.49 8.62 -13.18
N LEU A 107 6.66 8.22 -14.45
CA LEU A 107 7.21 9.09 -15.50
C LEU A 107 6.34 10.31 -15.75
N ALA A 108 5.02 10.13 -15.86
CA ALA A 108 4.10 11.26 -16.03
C ALA A 108 4.17 12.23 -14.85
N MET A 109 4.36 11.72 -13.62
CA MET A 109 4.57 12.55 -12.44
C MET A 109 5.92 13.29 -12.49
N LEU A 110 6.99 12.62 -12.93
CA LEU A 110 8.33 13.21 -13.08
C LEU A 110 8.30 14.36 -14.09
N ASP A 111 7.51 14.23 -15.15
CA ASP A 111 7.34 15.25 -16.20
C ASP A 111 6.54 16.49 -15.74
N ASN A 112 5.97 16.49 -14.54
CA ASN A 112 5.31 17.66 -13.99
C ASN A 112 6.30 18.79 -13.65
N VAL A 113 5.85 20.04 -13.79
CA VAL A 113 6.66 21.25 -13.56
C VAL A 113 7.29 21.28 -12.16
N ASN A 114 6.62 20.71 -11.15
CA ASN A 114 7.11 20.68 -9.78
C ASN A 114 8.35 19.79 -9.58
N ASN A 115 8.69 18.95 -10.55
CA ASN A 115 9.78 17.96 -10.47
C ASN A 115 10.96 18.26 -11.41
N GLN A 116 10.98 19.45 -12.01
CA GLN A 116 12.03 19.86 -12.97
C GLN A 116 13.43 20.00 -12.36
N HIS A 117 13.54 19.98 -11.02
CA HIS A 117 14.82 19.98 -10.33
C HIS A 117 15.55 18.63 -10.41
N MET A 118 14.84 17.53 -10.71
CA MET A 118 15.45 16.22 -10.89
C MET A 118 15.91 16.00 -12.33
N ASN A 119 17.16 15.58 -12.51
CA ASN A 119 17.67 15.23 -13.84
C ASN A 119 17.06 13.91 -14.33
N ARG A 120 16.33 13.95 -15.44
CA ARG A 120 15.63 12.78 -15.99
C ARG A 120 16.55 11.59 -16.26
N ASP A 121 17.74 11.82 -16.80
CA ASP A 121 18.65 10.72 -17.14
C ASP A 121 19.20 10.04 -15.88
N GLU A 122 19.40 10.79 -14.80
CA GLU A 122 19.80 10.23 -13.50
C GLU A 122 18.68 9.43 -12.87
N VAL A 123 17.44 9.92 -12.95
CA VAL A 123 16.24 9.21 -12.48
C VAL A 123 16.07 7.88 -13.20
N LEU A 124 16.15 7.87 -14.53
CA LEU A 124 15.98 6.65 -15.32
C LEU A 124 17.08 5.62 -15.01
N ARG A 125 18.33 6.06 -14.86
CA ARG A 125 19.44 5.17 -14.45
C ARG A 125 19.19 4.57 -13.07
N LEU A 126 18.78 5.38 -12.09
CA LEU A 126 18.44 4.90 -10.76
C LEU A 126 17.33 3.86 -10.82
N TRP A 127 16.25 4.13 -11.55
CA TRP A 127 15.11 3.22 -11.69
C TRP A 127 15.47 1.88 -12.31
N ASP A 128 16.37 1.87 -13.28
CA ASP A 128 16.88 0.63 -13.86
C ASP A 128 17.76 -0.14 -12.87
N ASP A 129 18.56 0.54 -12.04
CA ASP A 129 19.35 -0.11 -10.99
C ASP A 129 18.47 -0.70 -9.87
N LEU A 130 17.40 0.00 -9.46
CA LEU A 130 16.44 -0.48 -8.44
C LEU A 130 15.68 -1.75 -8.89
N GLY A 131 15.46 -1.90 -10.20
CA GLY A 131 14.85 -3.08 -10.81
C GLY A 131 13.32 -3.12 -10.73
N ASP A 132 12.72 -4.07 -11.44
CA ASP A 132 11.27 -4.10 -11.67
C ASP A 132 10.44 -4.49 -10.44
N GLU A 133 11.00 -5.26 -9.49
CA GLU A 133 10.32 -5.57 -8.21
C GLU A 133 9.96 -4.31 -7.43
N TYR A 134 10.77 -3.24 -7.57
CA TYR A 134 10.50 -1.96 -6.93
C TYR A 134 9.18 -1.35 -7.42
N PHE A 135 8.95 -1.34 -8.73
CA PHE A 135 7.74 -0.80 -9.36
C PHE A 135 6.48 -1.66 -9.14
N LEU A 136 6.67 -2.92 -8.78
CA LEU A 136 5.54 -3.80 -8.44
C LEU A 136 5.06 -3.56 -7.00
N ARG A 137 5.94 -3.10 -6.11
CA ARG A 137 5.70 -3.01 -4.67
C ARG A 137 5.41 -1.60 -4.20
N GLU A 138 5.93 -0.59 -4.87
CA GLU A 138 5.71 0.82 -4.52
C GLU A 138 4.68 1.50 -5.44
N ILE A 139 4.05 2.54 -4.91
CA ILE A 139 3.15 3.40 -5.67
C ILE A 139 3.91 4.56 -6.34
N PRO A 140 3.39 5.18 -7.42
CA PRO A 140 4.07 6.24 -8.15
C PRO A 140 4.51 7.44 -7.30
N GLU A 141 3.71 7.83 -6.31
CA GLU A 141 3.98 8.91 -5.38
C GLU A 141 5.20 8.60 -4.49
N ASP A 142 5.31 7.36 -4.04
CA ASP A 142 6.41 6.86 -3.20
C ASP A 142 7.67 6.77 -4.04
N ILE A 143 7.53 6.25 -5.27
CA ILE A 143 8.62 6.15 -6.22
C ILE A 143 9.28 7.50 -6.43
N LEU A 144 8.52 8.57 -6.69
CA LEU A 144 9.11 9.90 -6.86
C LEU A 144 9.77 10.44 -5.59
N TRP A 145 9.11 10.28 -4.45
CA TRP A 145 9.65 10.74 -3.18
C TRP A 145 10.98 10.03 -2.82
N HIS A 146 11.03 8.71 -2.97
CA HIS A 146 12.24 7.91 -2.76
C HIS A 146 13.32 8.31 -3.77
N THR A 147 12.97 8.50 -5.04
CA THR A 147 13.89 8.93 -6.10
C THR A 147 14.57 10.25 -5.74
N GLU A 148 13.78 11.25 -5.36
CA GLU A 148 14.30 12.55 -4.95
C GLU A 148 15.21 12.43 -3.72
N ALA A 149 14.80 11.64 -2.72
CA ALA A 149 15.60 11.43 -1.52
C ALA A 149 16.94 10.75 -1.82
N ILE A 150 16.95 9.74 -2.70
CA ILE A 150 18.17 9.02 -3.11
C ILE A 150 19.10 9.94 -3.89
N LEU A 151 18.59 10.68 -4.87
CA LEU A 151 19.41 11.58 -5.70
C LEU A 151 20.03 12.74 -4.90
N ASN A 152 19.37 13.18 -3.82
CA ASN A 152 19.90 14.21 -2.92
C ASN A 152 20.78 13.65 -1.80
N HIS A 153 20.87 12.34 -1.65
CA HIS A 153 21.71 11.71 -0.64
C HIS A 153 23.12 11.44 -1.19
N PRO A 154 24.19 11.61 -0.39
CA PRO A 154 25.52 11.17 -0.79
C PRO A 154 25.53 9.69 -1.22
N PRO A 155 26.40 9.28 -2.16
CA PRO A 155 26.48 7.89 -2.58
C PRO A 155 26.63 6.92 -1.38
N ILE A 156 26.00 5.75 -1.48
CA ILE A 156 26.07 4.67 -0.48
C ILE A 156 26.75 3.45 -1.11
N GLY A 157 27.44 2.64 -0.30
CA GLY A 157 28.00 1.36 -0.72
C GLY A 157 29.26 1.46 -1.58
N LEU A 158 29.43 0.58 -2.58
CA LEU A 158 30.66 0.45 -3.38
C LEU A 158 31.06 1.71 -4.16
N ALA A 159 30.14 2.66 -4.36
CA ALA A 159 30.39 3.96 -4.96
C ALA A 159 30.82 5.03 -3.94
N SER A 160 30.93 4.68 -2.65
CA SER A 160 31.33 5.54 -1.55
C SER A 160 32.35 4.86 -0.63
N ASN A 161 32.90 5.64 0.30
CA ASN A 161 33.72 5.11 1.38
C ASN A 161 32.82 4.30 2.35
N ALA A 162 33.39 3.32 3.04
CA ALA A 162 32.65 2.35 3.88
C ALA A 162 31.81 2.95 5.03
N ASP A 163 31.89 4.25 5.28
CA ASP A 163 31.20 4.96 6.38
C ASP A 163 30.00 5.81 5.91
N SER A 164 29.50 5.64 4.68
CA SER A 164 28.29 6.36 4.25
C SER A 164 27.08 5.95 5.11
N PRO A 165 26.40 6.89 5.79
CA PRO A 165 25.24 6.57 6.59
C PRO A 165 24.08 6.10 5.69
N PRO A 166 23.16 5.27 6.22
CA PRO A 166 21.93 4.92 5.50
C PRO A 166 21.08 6.18 5.26
N LEU A 167 20.39 6.23 4.12
CA LEU A 167 19.36 7.22 3.88
C LEU A 167 18.11 6.77 4.65
N VAL A 168 17.64 7.60 5.58
CA VAL A 168 16.37 7.42 6.27
C VAL A 168 15.56 8.70 6.16
N VAL A 169 14.40 8.62 5.50
CA VAL A 169 13.49 9.75 5.33
C VAL A 169 12.11 9.40 5.84
N LEU A 170 11.42 10.39 6.38
CA LEU A 170 10.08 10.24 6.95
C LEU A 170 9.13 11.23 6.29
N ARG A 171 7.87 10.83 6.11
CA ARG A 171 6.78 11.72 5.72
C ARG A 171 5.47 11.32 6.38
N GLU A 172 4.54 12.27 6.49
CA GLU A 172 3.18 11.97 6.93
C GLU A 172 2.49 11.01 5.93
N HIS A 173 1.91 9.93 6.44
CA HIS A 173 1.19 8.96 5.62
C HIS A 173 -0.28 9.36 5.50
N ARG A 174 -0.63 10.14 4.48
CA ARG A 174 -1.93 10.80 4.36
C ARG A 174 -3.14 9.89 4.09
N GLU A 175 -2.94 8.63 3.70
CA GLU A 175 -4.03 7.77 3.22
C GLU A 175 -4.57 6.72 4.21
N LEU A 176 -3.78 6.22 5.17
CA LEU A 176 -4.14 5.07 6.01
C LEU A 176 -4.68 5.44 7.41
N ALA A 177 -4.17 6.49 8.04
CA ALA A 177 -4.66 7.02 9.32
C ALA A 177 -4.19 8.47 9.51
N LEU A 178 -4.97 9.29 10.22
CA LEU A 178 -4.69 10.72 10.48
C LEU A 178 -3.37 11.01 11.21
N ASP A 179 -2.67 9.98 11.72
CA ASP A 179 -1.44 10.09 12.50
C ASP A 179 -0.38 9.02 12.12
N ALA A 180 -0.46 8.41 10.93
CA ALA A 180 0.53 7.44 10.48
C ALA A 180 1.75 8.14 9.84
N VAL A 181 2.94 7.59 10.05
CA VAL A 181 4.20 8.08 9.48
C VAL A 181 4.75 7.01 8.55
N GLN A 182 5.10 7.41 7.33
CA GLN A 182 5.84 6.55 6.42
C GLN A 182 7.33 6.78 6.61
N VAL A 183 8.08 5.69 6.76
CA VAL A 183 9.54 5.68 6.87
C VAL A 183 10.09 4.93 5.69
N PHE A 184 11.03 5.53 4.97
CA PHE A 184 11.79 4.89 3.91
C PHE A 184 13.25 4.80 4.30
N VAL A 185 13.82 3.60 4.17
CA VAL A 185 15.21 3.27 4.48
C VAL A 185 15.87 2.75 3.20
N TYR A 186 16.95 3.42 2.79
CA TYR A 186 17.80 2.99 1.68
C TYR A 186 19.24 2.84 2.17
N THR A 187 19.78 1.62 2.04
CA THR A 187 21.12 1.29 2.51
C THR A 187 21.71 0.13 1.73
N GLN A 188 23.02 -0.09 1.87
CA GLN A 188 23.62 -1.33 1.40
C GLN A 188 23.01 -2.51 2.16
N ASP A 189 22.69 -3.58 1.45
CA ASP A 189 22.05 -4.77 2.01
C ASP A 189 22.90 -5.33 3.16
N GLN A 190 22.23 -5.61 4.26
CA GLN A 190 22.82 -6.00 5.53
C GLN A 190 22.05 -7.19 6.09
N THR A 191 22.79 -8.14 6.66
CA THR A 191 22.18 -9.30 7.30
C THR A 191 21.25 -8.84 8.43
N ASN A 192 20.01 -9.31 8.39
CA ASN A 192 18.97 -9.02 9.39
C ASN A 192 18.53 -7.56 9.48
N LEU A 193 18.70 -6.74 8.43
CA LEU A 193 18.27 -5.33 8.42
C LEU A 193 16.82 -5.16 8.92
N PHE A 194 15.89 -5.95 8.38
CA PHE A 194 14.49 -5.95 8.80
C PHE A 194 14.31 -6.25 10.30
N ALA A 195 15.03 -7.23 10.85
CA ALA A 195 14.89 -7.57 12.27
C ALA A 195 15.43 -6.43 13.17
N VAL A 196 16.49 -5.76 12.72
CA VAL A 196 17.06 -4.60 13.43
C VAL A 196 16.10 -3.41 13.39
N THR A 197 15.53 -3.07 12.23
CA THR A 197 14.55 -1.98 12.13
C THR A 197 13.30 -2.26 12.96
N MET A 198 12.78 -3.50 12.93
CA MET A 198 11.65 -3.92 13.79
C MET A 198 11.96 -3.76 15.28
N ALA A 199 13.14 -4.18 15.73
CA ALA A 199 13.54 -4.02 17.13
C ALA A 199 13.63 -2.55 17.55
N VAL A 200 14.09 -1.67 16.67
CA VAL A 200 14.14 -0.22 16.93
C VAL A 200 12.72 0.36 17.04
N PHE A 201 11.81 0.00 16.14
CA PHE A 201 10.42 0.49 16.21
C PHE A 201 9.68 -0.02 17.45
N ASP A 202 9.89 -1.29 17.83
CA ASP A 202 9.35 -1.86 19.07
C ASP A 202 9.89 -1.13 20.32
N GLN A 203 11.20 -0.84 20.35
CA GLN A 203 11.80 -0.06 21.45
C GLN A 203 11.25 1.37 21.53
N MET A 204 10.86 1.94 20.39
CA MET A 204 10.20 3.26 20.31
C MET A 204 8.69 3.19 20.60
N ASN A 205 8.14 2.00 20.88
CA ASN A 205 6.72 1.77 21.11
C ASN A 205 5.84 2.23 19.93
N LEU A 206 6.33 1.98 18.70
CA LEU A 206 5.63 2.25 17.44
C LEU A 206 5.02 0.96 16.89
N ASP A 207 3.77 1.03 16.45
CA ASP A 207 3.10 -0.08 15.76
C ASP A 207 3.45 -0.03 14.27
N VAL A 208 3.91 -1.16 13.72
CA VAL A 208 4.15 -1.30 12.27
C VAL A 208 2.87 -1.79 11.60
N LEU A 209 2.21 -0.92 10.84
CA LEU A 209 0.96 -1.22 10.12
C LEU A 209 1.21 -1.92 8.80
N ASP A 210 2.27 -1.53 8.10
CA ASP A 210 2.69 -2.11 6.82
C ASP A 210 4.21 -2.07 6.70
N ALA A 211 4.77 -3.05 5.98
CA ALA A 211 6.18 -3.14 5.69
C ALA A 211 6.40 -3.72 4.30
N ARG A 212 7.15 -3.02 3.47
CA ARG A 212 7.57 -3.44 2.13
C ARG A 212 9.09 -3.52 2.12
N ILE A 213 9.59 -4.74 1.96
CA ILE A 213 11.02 -5.06 2.03
C ILE A 213 11.46 -5.48 0.64
N ILE A 214 12.44 -4.78 0.09
CA ILE A 214 12.91 -4.96 -1.28
C ILE A 214 14.43 -5.01 -1.26
N THR A 215 14.99 -6.11 -1.75
CA THR A 215 16.41 -6.18 -2.09
C THR A 215 16.56 -5.86 -3.56
N ALA A 216 17.09 -4.69 -3.88
CA ALA A 216 17.32 -4.27 -5.25
C ALA A 216 18.49 -5.04 -5.88
N THR A 217 18.54 -4.99 -7.21
CA THR A 217 19.70 -5.42 -7.99
C THR A 217 20.93 -4.65 -7.51
N ARG A 218 22.03 -5.36 -7.19
CA ARG A 218 23.33 -4.81 -6.70
C ARG A 218 23.44 -4.54 -5.19
N ASP A 219 22.96 -5.45 -4.34
CA ASP A 219 23.23 -5.47 -2.89
C ASP A 219 22.74 -4.21 -2.15
N PHE A 220 21.60 -3.63 -2.54
CA PHE A 220 20.93 -2.55 -1.80
C PHE A 220 19.59 -3.02 -1.25
N ALA A 221 19.26 -2.54 -0.05
CA ALA A 221 17.96 -2.72 0.57
C ALA A 221 17.14 -1.43 0.50
N LEU A 222 15.87 -1.57 0.13
CA LEU A 222 14.85 -0.54 0.09
C LEU A 222 13.70 -1.02 0.96
N ASP A 223 13.62 -0.47 2.17
CA ASP A 223 12.59 -0.83 3.11
C ASP A 223 11.66 0.36 3.36
N SER A 224 10.38 0.15 3.09
CA SER A 224 9.31 1.12 3.38
C SER A 224 8.45 0.59 4.52
N TYR A 225 8.21 1.43 5.52
CA TYR A 225 7.38 1.10 6.69
C TYR A 225 6.28 2.14 6.86
N VAL A 226 5.10 1.69 7.26
CA VAL A 226 4.04 2.57 7.75
C VAL A 226 3.90 2.34 9.24
N LEU A 227 4.24 3.36 10.01
CA LEU A 227 4.29 3.33 11.47
C LEU A 227 3.13 4.14 12.05
N LEU A 228 2.65 3.72 13.21
CA LEU A 228 1.65 4.44 13.99
C LEU A 228 2.16 4.61 15.41
N ASP A 229 2.04 5.82 15.97
CA ASP A 229 2.22 6.04 17.40
C ASP A 229 0.90 5.72 18.12
N PRO A 230 0.83 4.64 18.93
CA PRO A 230 -0.39 4.23 19.62
C PRO A 230 -0.88 5.27 20.63
N VAL A 231 0.05 6.05 21.22
CA VAL A 231 -0.24 7.04 22.26
C VAL A 231 -0.78 8.33 21.64
N ALA A 232 -0.14 8.82 20.58
CA ALA A 232 -0.62 10.00 19.86
C ALA A 232 -2.01 9.77 19.24
N HIS A 233 -2.23 8.59 18.65
CA HIS A 233 -3.51 8.19 18.07
C HIS A 233 -4.64 8.14 19.12
N TYR A 234 -4.35 7.70 20.35
CA TYR A 234 -5.33 7.69 21.45
C TYR A 234 -5.80 9.10 21.86
N TRP A 235 -4.89 10.09 21.86
CA TRP A 235 -5.22 11.48 22.19
C TRP A 235 -6.00 12.16 21.05
N SER A 236 -5.60 11.94 19.79
CA SER A 236 -6.25 12.44 18.57
C SER A 236 -7.73 12.01 18.51
N MET A 237 -8.02 10.72 18.75
CA MET A 237 -9.40 10.20 18.81
C MET A 237 -10.26 10.83 19.92
N ARG A 238 -9.67 11.17 21.08
CA ARG A 238 -10.41 11.81 22.18
C ARG A 238 -10.71 13.28 21.95
N THR A 239 -9.84 14.00 21.24
CA THR A 239 -10.09 15.41 20.88
C THR A 239 -11.21 15.54 19.85
N VAL A 240 -11.28 14.66 18.85
CA VAL A 240 -12.37 14.65 17.86
C VAL A 240 -13.72 14.33 18.52
N ASN A 241 -13.75 13.44 19.50
CA ASN A 241 -14.99 13.06 20.18
C ASN A 241 -15.49 14.08 21.23
N LYS A 242 -14.67 15.08 21.60
CA LYS A 242 -15.09 16.17 22.49
C LYS A 242 -15.74 17.35 21.74
N SER A 243 -15.44 17.52 20.45
CA SER A 243 -16.04 18.60 19.62
C SER A 243 -17.44 18.29 19.09
N SER A 244 -17.90 17.03 19.19
CA SER A 244 -19.22 16.59 18.71
C SER A 244 -20.29 16.50 19.81
N ASN A 245 -19.97 16.89 21.05
CA ASN A 245 -20.91 16.82 22.19
C ASN A 245 -21.16 18.18 22.88
N SER A 246 -20.92 19.27 22.15
CA SER A 246 -21.29 20.63 22.59
C SER A 246 -21.99 21.38 21.45
N ALA A 247 -23.26 21.02 21.20
CA ALA A 247 -24.25 21.84 20.51
C ALA A 247 -25.65 21.41 20.99
#